data_AF-A0A1F6RN53-F1
#
_entry.id   AF-A0A1F6RN53-F1
#
_cell.length_a   1.000
_cell.length_b   1.000
_cell.length_c   1.000
_cell.angle_alpha   90.00
_cell.angle_beta   90.00
_cell.angle_gamma   90.00
#
_symmetry.space_group_name_H-M   'P 1'
#
loop_
_entity.id
_entity.type
_entity.pdbx_description
1 polymer ?
#
loop_
_entity_poly.entity_id
_entity_poly.type
_entity_poly.pdbx_seq_one_letter_code
_entity_poly.pdbx_strand_id
1 'polypeptide(L)'
;MFRCKNCKSVDNFGLMISPTYKGKGAYSERFNEHGEILINVDGYEFIPDLAFMNSHSVCKYCGEIKIWEYYFPRFHNEEDKNNN
;
A
#
# COMPACT_ATOMS: atom_id res chain seq x y z
N MET A 1 -2.20 -6.01 -3.40
CA MET A 1 -2.92 -4.85 -2.86
C MET A 1 -2.79 -4.85 -1.35
N PHE A 2 -2.88 -3.68 -0.73
CA PHE A 2 -2.81 -3.45 0.70
C PHE A 2 -4.11 -2.80 1.18
N ARG A 3 -4.71 -3.37 2.22
CA ARG A 3 -5.89 -2.82 2.87
C ARG A 3 -5.50 -2.22 4.21
N CYS A 4 -5.97 -1.01 4.48
CA CYS A 4 -5.84 -0.41 5.80
C CYS A 4 -6.68 -1.22 6.80
N LYS A 5 -6.06 -1.72 7.87
CA LYS A 5 -6.77 -2.55 8.85
C LYS A 5 -7.87 -1.78 9.59
N ASN A 6 -7.71 -0.46 9.73
CA ASN A 6 -8.65 0.43 10.41
C ASN A 6 -9.86 0.78 9.54
N CYS A 7 -9.65 1.55 8.46
CA CYS A 7 -10.75 2.08 7.63
C CYS A 7 -11.13 1.21 6.42
N LYS A 8 -10.43 0.09 6.21
CA LYS A 8 -10.64 -0.84 5.08
C LYS A 8 -10.39 -0.25 3.68
N SER A 9 -9.86 0.96 3.55
CA SER A 9 -9.45 1.52 2.26
C SER A 9 -8.36 0.65 1.62
N VAL A 10 -8.49 0.37 0.33
CA VAL A 10 -7.54 -0.45 -0.43
C VAL A 10 -6.64 0.47 -1.27
N ASP A 11 -5.33 0.19 -1.23
CA ASP A 11 -4.27 0.89 -1.99
C ASP A 11 -4.27 2.43 -1.85
N ASN A 12 -4.89 2.96 -0.79
CA ASN A 12 -4.97 4.40 -0.53
C ASN A 12 -3.91 4.83 0.50
N PHE A 13 -2.64 4.76 0.09
CA PHE A 13 -1.49 5.05 0.93
C PHE A 13 -0.60 6.15 0.36
N GLY A 14 0.20 6.76 1.23
CA GLY A 14 1.34 7.59 0.88
C GLY A 14 2.59 7.08 1.61
N LEU A 15 3.77 7.37 1.06
CA LEU A 15 5.03 7.05 1.72
C LEU A 15 5.44 8.16 2.68
N MET A 16 5.93 7.74 3.84
CA MET A 16 6.61 8.61 4.79
C MET A 16 8.09 8.63 4.44
N ILE A 17 8.58 9.81 4.06
CA ILE A 17 9.99 10.02 3.78
C ILE A 17 10.66 10.51 5.07
N SER A 18 11.79 9.89 5.43
CA SER A 18 12.58 10.35 6.58
C SER A 18 13.01 11.80 6.41
N PRO A 19 12.97 12.64 7.47
CA PRO A 19 13.54 13.99 7.42
C PRO A 19 15.03 14.03 7.03
N THR A 20 15.76 12.92 7.22
CA THR A 20 17.18 12.81 6.87
C THR A 20 17.42 12.18 5.48
N TYR A 21 16.36 11.95 4.71
CA TYR A 21 16.46 11.43 3.35
C TYR A 21 17.13 12.46 2.44
N LYS A 22 18.13 12.02 1.68
CA LYS A 22 18.97 12.91 0.85
C LYS A 22 18.49 13.08 -0.59
N GLY A 23 17.55 12.24 -1.04
CA GLY A 23 16.98 12.31 -2.38
C GLY A 23 15.93 13.41 -2.53
N LYS A 24 15.36 13.55 -3.73
CA LYS A 24 14.31 14.55 -4.00
C LYS A 24 12.95 14.15 -3.43
N GLY A 25 12.79 12.87 -3.10
CA GLY A 25 11.51 12.33 -2.64
C GLY A 25 10.47 12.29 -3.74
N ALA A 26 10.89 12.23 -5.01
CA ALA A 26 10.00 12.07 -6.14
C ALA A 26 9.37 10.68 -6.08
N TYR A 27 8.07 10.63 -5.84
CA TYR A 27 7.30 9.40 -5.67
C TYR A 27 6.36 9.19 -6.85
N SER A 28 6.29 7.96 -7.35
CA SER A 28 5.20 7.51 -8.21
C SER A 28 4.87 6.04 -7.95
N GLU A 29 3.67 5.65 -8.34
CA GLU A 29 3.17 4.28 -8.24
C GLU A 29 2.48 3.88 -9.54
N ARG A 30 2.61 2.61 -9.92
CA ARG A 30 1.85 2.00 -11.02
C ARG A 30 1.62 0.53 -10.75
N PHE A 31 0.74 -0.10 -11.53
CA PHE A 31 0.61 -1.55 -11.54
C PHE A 31 1.42 -2.14 -12.70
N ASN A 32 2.09 -3.27 -12.48
CA ASN A 32 2.69 -4.05 -13.57
C ASN A 32 1.66 -4.97 -14.24
N GLU A 33 2.11 -5.72 -15.25
CA GLU A 33 1.30 -6.70 -15.99
C GLU A 33 0.76 -7.84 -15.11
N HIS A 34 1.36 -8.05 -13.93
CA HIS A 34 0.93 -9.05 -12.96
C HIS A 34 -0.05 -8.49 -11.90
N GLY A 35 -0.41 -7.21 -11.99
CA GLY A 35 -1.29 -6.54 -11.03
C GLY A 35 -0.63 -6.25 -9.68
N GLU A 36 0.70 -6.26 -9.62
CA GLU A 36 1.48 -5.88 -8.45
C GLU A 36 1.74 -4.37 -8.46
N ILE A 37 1.78 -3.78 -7.27
CA ILE A 37 2.12 -2.36 -7.11
C ILE A 37 3.63 -2.22 -7.28
N LEU A 38 4.05 -1.39 -8.23
CA LEU A 38 5.41 -0.91 -8.35
C LEU A 38 5.49 0.50 -7.79
N ILE A 39 6.37 0.67 -6.81
CA ILE A 39 6.72 1.97 -6.25
C ILE A 39 8.02 2.43 -6.89
N ASN A 40 8.05 3.70 -7.30
CA ASN A 40 9.28 4.39 -7.66
C ASN A 40 9.56 5.51 -6.66
N VAL A 41 10.79 5.54 -6.13
CA VAL A 41 11.31 6.64 -5.33
C VAL A 41 12.64 7.08 -5.91
N ASP A 42 12.69 8.31 -6.43
CA ASP A 42 13.88 8.92 -7.05
C ASP A 42 14.56 8.02 -8.11
N GLY A 43 13.77 7.30 -8.90
CA GLY A 43 14.26 6.42 -9.95
C GLY A 43 14.55 4.98 -9.50
N TYR A 44 14.51 4.68 -8.20
CA TYR A 44 14.58 3.31 -7.71
C TYR A 44 13.20 2.67 -7.66
N GLU A 45 13.06 1.52 -8.31
CA GLU A 45 11.79 0.82 -8.47
C GLU A 45 11.77 -0.52 -7.74
N PHE A 46 10.68 -0.78 -7.02
CA PHE A 46 10.51 -2.03 -6.28
C PHE A 46 9.03 -2.36 -6.06
N ILE A 47 8.76 -3.63 -5.77
CA ILE A 47 7.45 -4.10 -5.30
C ILE A 47 7.50 -4.06 -3.76
N PRO A 48 6.67 -3.26 -3.09
CA PRO A 48 6.65 -3.22 -1.64
C PRO A 48 6.05 -4.50 -1.08
N ASP A 49 6.58 -4.95 0.05
CA ASP A 49 5.99 -6.03 0.85
C ASP A 49 5.23 -5.48 2.06
N LEU A 50 4.61 -6.36 2.84
CA LEU A 50 3.83 -5.95 4.00
C LEU A 50 4.69 -5.30 5.10
N ALA A 51 5.95 -5.72 5.25
CA ALA A 51 6.87 -5.17 6.24
C ALA A 51 7.26 -3.72 5.89
N PHE A 52 7.53 -3.46 4.61
CA PHE A 52 7.78 -2.13 4.08
C PHE A 52 6.59 -1.21 4.32
N MET A 53 5.38 -1.64 3.94
CA MET A 53 4.16 -0.86 4.14
C MET A 53 3.93 -0.54 5.62
N ASN A 54 4.10 -1.53 6.49
CA ASN A 54 3.95 -1.31 7.93
C ASN A 54 5.06 -0.49 8.57
N SER A 55 6.12 -0.14 7.83
CA SER A 55 7.22 0.67 8.35
C SER A 55 7.22 2.09 7.77
N HIS A 56 6.81 2.24 6.52
CA HIS A 56 7.09 3.44 5.73
C HIS A 56 5.86 4.04 5.03
N SER A 57 4.64 3.58 5.31
CA SER A 57 3.45 4.17 4.69
C SER A 57 2.37 4.57 5.69
N VAL A 58 1.57 5.55 5.25
CA VAL A 58 0.43 6.11 5.96
C VAL A 58 -0.82 5.96 5.11
N CYS A 59 -1.96 5.67 5.73
CA CYS A 59 -3.24 5.66 5.05
C CYS A 59 -3.65 7.11 4.72
N LYS A 60 -3.78 7.44 3.43
CA LYS A 60 -4.21 8.78 2.99
C LYS A 60 -5.66 9.10 3.36
N TYR A 61 -6.48 8.08 3.62
CA TYR A 61 -7.87 8.27 4.02
C TYR A 61 -8.05 8.59 5.51
N CYS A 62 -7.52 7.74 6.39
CA CYS A 62 -7.73 7.87 7.84
C CYS A 62 -6.51 8.37 8.63
N GLY A 63 -5.36 8.56 7.98
CA GLY A 63 -4.14 9.07 8.61
C GLY A 63 -3.37 8.05 9.46
N GLU A 64 -3.90 6.84 9.61
CA GLU A 64 -3.24 5.80 10.40
C GLU A 64 -1.94 5.28 9.76
N ILE A 65 -0.99 4.93 10.62
CA ILE A 65 0.36 4.54 10.23
C ILE A 65 0.60 3.09 10.69
N LYS A 66 1.35 2.32 9.90
CA LYS A 66 1.79 0.96 10.26
C LYS A 66 0.67 -0.08 10.42
N ILE A 67 -0.45 0.09 9.71
CA ILE A 67 -1.61 -0.80 9.83
C ILE A 67 -2.15 -1.29 8.48
N TRP A 68 -1.37 -2.16 7.84
CA TRP A 68 -1.70 -2.77 6.57
C TRP A 68 -1.84 -4.28 6.68
N GLU A 69 -2.67 -4.84 5.82
CA GLU A 69 -2.78 -6.27 5.55
C GLU A 69 -2.85 -6.52 4.05
N TYR A 70 -2.48 -7.72 3.61
CA TYR A 70 -2.70 -8.11 2.22
C TYR A 70 -4.18 -8.16 1.91
N TYR A 71 -4.54 -7.65 0.74
CA TYR A 71 -5.90 -7.74 0.22
C TYR A 71 -5.87 -8.48 -1.12
N PHE A 72 -6.69 -9.53 -1.18
CA PHE A 72 -6.83 -10.39 -2.34
C PHE A 72 -8.32 -10.36 -2.76
N PRO A 73 -8.71 -9.50 -3.72
CA PRO A 73 -10.11 -9.35 -4.13
C PRO A 73 -10.78 -10.68 -4.50
N ARG A 74 -10.00 -11.59 -5.09
CA ARG A 74 -10.42 -12.93 -5.52
C ARG A 74 -10.85 -13.86 -4.39
N PHE A 75 -10.46 -13.61 -3.14
CA PHE A 75 -10.84 -14.44 -1.99
C PHE A 75 -11.95 -13.84 -1.12
N HIS A 76 -12.31 -12.56 -1.30
CA HIS A 76 -13.38 -11.93 -0.52
C HIS A 76 -14.76 -12.00 -1.19
N ASN A 77 -14.84 -12.24 -2.49
CA ASN A 77 -16.11 -12.46 -3.20
C ASN A 77 -16.88 -13.72 -2.75
N GLU A 78 -16.27 -14.60 -1.96
CA GLU A 78 -16.90 -15.81 -1.41
C GLU A 78 -17.50 -15.59 -0.02
N GLU A 79 -16.94 -14.69 0.79
CA GLU A 79 -17.46 -14.37 2.14
C GLU A 79 -18.75 -13.54 2.07
N ASP A 80 -18.87 -12.64 1.09
CA ASP A 80 -20.08 -11.83 0.87
C ASP A 80 -21.26 -12.63 0.29
N LYS A 81 -21.02 -13.83 -0.26
CA LYS A 81 -22.06 -14.72 -0.79
C LYS A 81 -22.66 -15.66 0.25
N ASN A 82 -21.93 -15.96 1.33
CA ASN A 82 -22.38 -16.87 2.37
C ASN A 82 -23.10 -16.16 3.55
N ASN A 83 -23.21 -14.83 3.48
CA ASN A 83 -23.89 -14.00 4.49
C ASN A 83 -25.19 -13.36 3.97
N ASN A 84 -25.71 -13.79 2.81
CA ASN A 84 -27.02 -13.40 2.26
C ASN A 84 -27.97 -14.60 2.17
#